data_AF-A0A923ZHK6-F1
#
_entry.id   AF-A0A923ZHK6-F1
#
_cell.length_a   1.000
_cell.length_b   1.000
_cell.length_c   1.000
_cell.angle_alpha   90.00
_cell.angle_beta   90.00
_cell.angle_gamma   90.00
#
_symmetry.space_group_name_H-M   'P 1'
#
loop_
_entity.id
_entity.type
_entity.pdbx_description
1 polymer ?
#
loop_
_entity_poly.entity_id
_entity_poly.type
_entity_poly.pdbx_seq_one_letter_code
_entity_poly.pdbx_strand_id
1 'polypeptide(L)'
;SNTKVCWQGSTDCSSGNTKYGWVLALPGSQEQIVFAPILSLGAFIVDTTIPANNSPLRCTANPNLGWTMADNPSSGGAFQQSFFGNSQGNFVSYAGGTVSGVQLGAVGRPSVVTAVGNPYLVNQTTAGTGHVDQINPPGGTIGSRLTWEQIR
;
A
#
# COMPACT_ATOMS: atom_id res chain seq x y z
N SER A 1 -9.98 -3.18 3.87
CA SER A 1 -10.92 -2.56 4.83
C SER A 1 -11.04 -1.09 4.47
N ASN A 2 -12.22 -0.44 4.51
CA ASN A 2 -12.30 1.04 4.50
C ASN A 2 -12.94 1.58 5.79
N THR A 3 -13.04 0.72 6.81
CA THR A 3 -13.80 1.02 8.02
C THR A 3 -13.17 2.19 8.74
N LYS A 4 -14.00 3.20 9.01
CA LYS A 4 -13.60 4.39 9.76
C LYS A 4 -13.00 3.98 11.10
N VAL A 5 -11.80 4.49 11.40
CA VAL A 5 -11.15 4.26 12.69
C VAL A 5 -11.76 5.19 13.73
N CYS A 6 -12.32 4.62 14.79
CA CYS A 6 -12.89 5.38 15.91
C CYS A 6 -11.78 5.73 16.91
N TRP A 7 -11.03 6.78 16.57
CA TRP A 7 -9.88 7.26 17.32
C TRP A 7 -10.25 7.69 18.73
N GLN A 8 -9.45 7.29 19.72
CA GLN A 8 -9.65 7.74 21.08
C GLN A 8 -9.56 9.28 21.17
N GLY A 9 -10.53 9.89 21.87
CA GLY A 9 -10.64 11.34 21.98
C GLY A 9 -11.27 12.05 20.77
N SER A 10 -11.63 11.31 19.71
CA SER A 10 -12.41 11.86 18.59
C SER A 10 -13.92 11.80 18.85
N THR A 11 -14.68 12.70 18.23
CA THR A 11 -16.15 12.68 18.14
C THR A 11 -16.65 12.14 16.79
N ASP A 12 -15.72 11.64 15.96
CA ASP A 12 -16.01 11.24 14.58
C ASP A 12 -16.88 9.98 14.48
N CYS A 13 -16.78 9.05 15.42
CA CYS A 13 -17.72 7.93 15.55
C CYS A 13 -18.75 8.24 16.63
N SER A 14 -19.99 7.76 16.41
CA SER A 14 -21.11 7.93 17.35
C SER A 14 -20.87 7.26 18.71
N SER A 15 -20.08 6.18 18.74
CA SER A 15 -19.62 5.50 19.95
C SER A 15 -18.33 4.73 19.67
N GLY A 16 -17.68 4.19 20.70
CA GLY A 16 -16.54 3.28 20.54
C GLY A 16 -15.22 3.93 20.14
N ASN A 17 -15.03 5.21 20.47
CA ASN A 17 -13.79 5.97 20.27
C ASN A 17 -12.69 5.49 21.23
N THR A 18 -12.18 4.27 21.00
CA THR A 18 -11.20 3.58 21.86
C THR A 18 -10.02 3.00 21.06
N LYS A 19 -9.87 3.38 19.78
CA LYS A 19 -8.81 2.88 18.90
C LYS A 19 -7.65 3.86 18.84
N TYR A 20 -6.44 3.32 18.75
CA TYR A 20 -5.19 4.08 18.57
C TYR A 20 -4.50 3.75 17.24
N GLY A 21 -5.18 3.05 16.35
CA GLY A 21 -4.61 2.64 15.08
C GLY A 21 -5.47 1.63 14.37
N TRP A 22 -4.88 1.08 13.33
CA TRP A 22 -5.44 0.07 12.47
C TRP A 22 -4.42 -1.02 12.22
N VAL A 23 -4.90 -2.19 11.80
CA VAL A 23 -4.08 -3.29 11.32
C VAL A 23 -4.68 -3.77 10.01
N LEU A 24 -3.82 -4.10 9.06
CA LEU A 24 -4.20 -4.71 7.79
C LEU A 24 -3.57 -6.10 7.73
N ALA A 25 -4.42 -7.11 7.55
CA ALA A 25 -3.95 -8.45 7.23
C ALA A 25 -3.54 -8.49 5.77
N LEU A 26 -2.31 -8.92 5.49
CA LEU A 26 -1.83 -9.09 4.13
C LEU A 26 -2.54 -10.30 3.48
N PRO A 27 -2.98 -10.20 2.21
CA PRO A 27 -3.85 -11.18 1.56
C PRO A 27 -3.14 -12.49 1.20
N GLY A 28 -1.82 -12.46 1.02
CA GLY A 28 -1.00 -13.60 0.61
C GLY A 28 -0.61 -14.52 1.77
N SER A 29 -0.44 -15.81 1.46
CA SER A 29 0.09 -16.77 2.43
C SER A 29 1.54 -16.44 2.76
N GLN A 30 1.85 -16.28 4.05
CA GLN A 30 3.19 -15.90 4.54
C GLN A 30 3.70 -14.58 3.94
N GLU A 31 2.80 -13.72 3.49
CA GLU A 31 3.15 -12.41 2.97
C GLU A 31 3.70 -11.53 4.10
N GLN A 32 4.75 -10.79 3.80
CA GLN A 32 5.47 -9.97 4.77
C GLN A 32 5.97 -8.67 4.17
N ILE A 33 6.11 -7.65 5.02
CA ILE A 33 6.76 -6.39 4.68
C ILE A 33 8.21 -6.49 5.14
N VAL A 34 9.12 -6.63 4.19
CA VAL A 34 10.58 -6.72 4.44
C VAL A 34 11.33 -5.49 3.93
N PHE A 35 10.64 -4.64 3.17
CA PHE A 35 11.19 -3.39 2.63
C PHE A 35 10.63 -2.18 3.38
N ALA A 36 11.40 -1.10 3.39
CA ALA A 36 10.97 0.14 4.04
C ALA A 36 9.82 0.78 3.25
N PRO A 37 8.68 1.07 3.89
CA PRO A 37 7.58 1.78 3.25
C PRO A 37 7.93 3.26 3.03
N ILE A 38 7.10 3.95 2.25
CA ILE A 38 7.14 5.40 2.09
C ILE A 38 5.81 6.03 2.46
N LEU A 39 5.87 7.24 3.00
CA LEU A 39 4.73 8.15 3.07
C LEU A 39 4.94 9.21 1.99
N SER A 40 4.10 9.20 0.97
CA SER A 40 4.20 10.16 -0.15
C SER A 40 2.82 10.57 -0.62
N LEU A 41 2.63 11.87 -0.85
CA LEU A 41 1.39 12.44 -1.40
C LEU A 41 0.11 12.00 -0.66
N GLY A 42 0.20 11.81 0.67
CA GLY A 42 -0.94 11.38 1.50
C GLY A 42 -1.21 9.88 1.53
N ALA A 43 -0.35 9.05 0.92
CA ALA A 43 -0.46 7.59 0.92
C ALA A 43 0.70 6.92 1.65
N PHE A 44 0.39 5.83 2.35
CA PHE A 44 1.35 4.85 2.83
C PHE A 44 1.56 3.82 1.72
N ILE A 45 2.75 3.77 1.14
CA ILE A 45 3.06 2.90 0.00
C ILE A 45 4.14 1.91 0.42
N VAL A 46 3.92 0.63 0.14
CA VAL A 46 4.82 -0.46 0.56
C VAL A 46 4.85 -1.58 -0.47
N ASP A 47 6.03 -2.17 -0.65
CA ASP A 47 6.20 -3.43 -1.37
C ASP A 47 6.24 -4.58 -0.37
N THR A 48 5.40 -5.58 -0.59
CA THR A 48 5.36 -6.82 0.18
C THR A 48 6.11 -7.94 -0.53
N THR A 49 6.45 -8.98 0.22
CA THR A 49 7.07 -10.19 -0.30
C THR A 49 6.27 -11.40 0.13
N ILE A 50 5.88 -12.22 -0.83
CA ILE A 50 5.35 -13.57 -0.66
C ILE A 50 6.51 -14.53 -0.99
N PRO A 51 7.12 -15.19 0.02
CA PRO A 51 8.24 -16.08 -0.21
C PRO A 51 7.88 -17.21 -1.16
N ALA A 52 8.77 -17.49 -2.10
CA ALA A 52 8.63 -18.60 -3.02
C ALA A 52 8.73 -19.95 -2.29
N ASN A 53 7.85 -20.88 -2.65
CA ASN A 53 8.01 -22.27 -2.23
C ASN A 53 9.04 -22.96 -3.13
N ASN A 54 10.27 -23.09 -2.62
CA ASN A 54 11.39 -23.74 -3.28
C ASN A 54 11.73 -25.07 -2.60
N SER A 55 12.17 -26.05 -3.39
CA SER A 55 12.58 -27.35 -2.89
C SER A 55 14.02 -27.65 -3.29
N PRO A 56 14.86 -28.20 -2.39
CA PRO A 56 16.23 -28.60 -2.72
C PRO A 56 16.29 -29.75 -3.73
N LEU A 57 15.17 -30.41 -4.02
CA LEU A 57 15.07 -31.53 -4.98
C LEU A 57 14.77 -31.08 -6.42
N ARG A 58 14.72 -29.76 -6.69
CA ARG A 58 14.45 -29.21 -8.02
C ARG A 58 15.63 -28.37 -8.51
N CYS A 59 15.95 -28.46 -9.80
CA CYS A 59 16.97 -27.63 -10.44
C CYS A 59 16.47 -26.23 -10.82
N THR A 60 15.25 -25.86 -10.42
CA THR A 60 14.64 -24.55 -10.69
C THR A 60 14.19 -23.90 -9.39
N ALA A 61 14.38 -22.59 -9.29
CA ALA A 61 13.86 -21.77 -8.20
C ALA A 61 12.70 -20.92 -8.72
N ASN A 62 11.60 -20.93 -7.99
CA ASN A 62 10.50 -20.01 -8.17
C ASN A 62 10.92 -18.63 -7.63
N PRO A 63 10.59 -17.53 -8.33
CA PRO A 63 10.82 -16.19 -7.82
C PRO A 63 9.83 -15.88 -6.70
N ASN A 64 10.24 -14.99 -5.78
CA ASN A 64 9.31 -14.41 -4.83
C ASN A 64 8.24 -13.61 -5.59
N LEU A 65 7.02 -13.64 -5.07
CA LEU A 65 5.93 -12.76 -5.51
C LEU A 65 5.78 -11.63 -4.49
N GLY A 66 4.86 -10.71 -4.77
CA GLY A 66 4.60 -9.59 -3.89
C GLY A 66 3.62 -8.61 -4.49
N TRP A 67 3.10 -7.75 -3.63
CA TRP A 67 2.19 -6.67 -3.98
C TRP A 67 2.86 -5.34 -3.69
N THR A 68 2.67 -4.38 -4.58
CA THR A 68 2.86 -2.97 -4.24
C THR A 68 1.51 -2.46 -3.78
N MET A 69 1.43 -2.01 -2.53
CA MET A 69 0.21 -1.53 -1.89
C MET A 69 0.30 -0.04 -1.61
N ALA A 70 -0.82 0.64 -1.68
CA ALA A 70 -0.97 2.04 -1.30
C ALA A 70 -2.22 2.18 -0.44
N ASP A 71 -2.04 2.44 0.85
CA ASP A 71 -3.11 2.51 1.83
C ASP A 71 -3.24 3.93 2.38
N ASN A 72 -4.47 4.25 2.79
CA ASN A 72 -4.76 5.48 3.51
C ASN A 72 -4.19 5.38 4.93
N PRO A 73 -3.22 6.23 5.31
CA PRO A 73 -2.59 6.16 6.63
C PRO A 73 -3.56 6.44 7.79
N SER A 74 -4.70 7.10 7.54
CA SER A 74 -5.72 7.38 8.56
C SER A 74 -6.66 6.21 8.84
N SER A 75 -6.77 5.23 7.94
CA SER A 75 -7.72 4.12 8.05
C SER A 75 -7.14 2.72 7.82
N GLY A 76 -5.92 2.61 7.25
CA GLY A 76 -5.34 1.33 6.85
C GLY A 76 -6.04 0.69 5.66
N GLY A 77 -6.74 1.51 4.89
CA GLY A 77 -7.68 1.06 3.88
C GLY A 77 -7.48 1.70 2.53
N ALA A 78 -8.29 1.26 1.56
CA ALA A 78 -8.26 1.84 0.23
C ALA A 78 -8.80 3.29 0.20
N PHE A 79 -8.32 4.06 -0.78
CA PHE A 79 -8.83 5.39 -1.07
C PHE A 79 -10.21 5.33 -1.76
N GLN A 80 -10.88 6.47 -1.81
CA GLN A 80 -12.18 6.62 -2.51
C GLN A 80 -12.07 6.43 -4.02
N GLN A 81 -10.87 6.63 -4.58
CA GLN A 81 -10.56 6.38 -5.98
C GLN A 81 -9.40 5.37 -6.05
N SER A 82 -9.31 4.63 -7.16
CA SER A 82 -8.19 3.72 -7.40
C SER A 82 -6.88 4.49 -7.39
N PHE A 83 -5.90 4.00 -6.63
CA PHE A 83 -4.59 4.60 -6.51
C PHE A 83 -3.71 4.28 -7.73
N PHE A 84 -3.80 3.05 -8.24
CA PHE A 84 -3.01 2.59 -9.38
C PHE A 84 -3.82 2.73 -10.68
N GLY A 85 -3.19 3.29 -11.72
CA GLY A 85 -3.72 3.32 -13.07
C GLY A 85 -3.48 2.00 -13.80
N ASN A 86 -4.28 1.72 -14.84
CA ASN A 86 -3.99 0.64 -15.76
C ASN A 86 -2.86 1.02 -16.76
N SER A 87 -2.54 0.14 -17.69
CA SER A 87 -1.49 0.37 -18.71
C SER A 87 -1.74 1.58 -19.64
N GLN A 88 -2.95 2.14 -19.64
CA GLN A 88 -3.33 3.34 -20.39
C GLN A 88 -3.38 4.59 -19.51
N GLY A 89 -3.01 4.50 -18.22
CA GLY A 89 -3.09 5.60 -17.25
C GLY A 89 -4.50 5.86 -16.72
N ASN A 90 -5.45 4.96 -16.95
CA ASN A 90 -6.84 5.11 -16.47
C ASN A 90 -7.01 4.49 -15.07
N PHE A 91 -7.63 5.24 -14.15
CA PHE A 91 -7.93 4.79 -12.79
C PHE A 91 -9.30 4.11 -12.72
N VAL A 92 -9.30 2.80 -12.93
CA VAL A 92 -10.53 1.99 -13.00
C VAL A 92 -10.85 1.29 -11.69
N SER A 93 -12.13 1.04 -11.44
CA SER A 93 -12.56 0.14 -10.37
C SER A 93 -12.49 -1.31 -10.85
N TYR A 94 -12.09 -2.21 -9.97
CA TYR A 94 -12.06 -3.65 -10.24
C TYR A 94 -13.11 -4.35 -9.37
N ALA A 95 -14.03 -5.10 -10.00
CA ALA A 95 -15.14 -5.77 -9.33
C ALA A 95 -15.96 -4.86 -8.39
N GLY A 96 -16.13 -3.59 -8.76
CA GLY A 96 -16.83 -2.58 -7.95
C GLY A 96 -16.01 -1.97 -6.80
N GLY A 97 -14.77 -2.42 -6.59
CA GLY A 97 -13.84 -1.88 -5.60
C GLY A 97 -12.77 -0.95 -6.22
N THR A 98 -12.17 -0.11 -5.39
CA THR A 98 -11.00 0.70 -5.77
C THR A 98 -9.73 -0.14 -5.68
N VAL A 99 -8.77 0.16 -6.56
CA VAL A 99 -7.49 -0.56 -6.63
C VAL A 99 -6.49 0.11 -5.69
N SER A 100 -6.18 -0.57 -4.59
CA SER A 100 -5.19 -0.16 -3.57
C SER A 100 -3.90 -0.97 -3.62
N GLY A 101 -3.79 -1.92 -4.55
CA GLY A 101 -2.58 -2.70 -4.73
C GLY A 101 -2.52 -3.42 -6.07
N VAL A 102 -1.30 -3.65 -6.54
CA VAL A 102 -0.97 -4.33 -7.79
C VAL A 102 0.08 -5.40 -7.57
N GLN A 103 -0.09 -6.57 -8.19
CA GLN A 103 0.83 -7.69 -8.02
C GLN A 103 2.02 -7.56 -8.97
N LEU A 104 3.09 -6.94 -8.50
CA LEU A 104 4.29 -6.66 -9.30
C LEU A 104 5.48 -7.54 -8.95
N GLY A 105 5.49 -8.17 -7.76
CA GLY A 105 6.73 -8.74 -7.22
C GLY A 105 7.83 -7.67 -7.11
N ALA A 106 7.45 -6.46 -6.72
CA ALA A 106 8.37 -5.34 -6.55
C ALA A 106 9.31 -5.60 -5.35
N VAL A 107 10.54 -5.08 -5.44
CA VAL A 107 11.59 -5.21 -4.44
C VAL A 107 12.18 -3.85 -4.09
N GLY A 108 12.58 -3.72 -2.83
CA GLY A 108 13.19 -2.50 -2.33
C GLY A 108 12.15 -1.45 -1.94
N ARG A 109 12.60 -0.19 -1.91
CA ARG A 109 11.78 0.94 -1.50
C ARG A 109 11.19 1.60 -2.76
N PRO A 110 9.85 1.73 -2.87
CA PRO A 110 9.23 2.46 -3.97
C PRO A 110 9.71 3.91 -4.05
N SER A 111 9.71 4.47 -5.27
CA SER A 111 10.04 5.88 -5.51
C SER A 111 8.92 6.57 -6.29
N VAL A 112 8.49 7.74 -5.82
CA VAL A 112 7.49 8.56 -6.53
C VAL A 112 8.22 9.63 -7.33
N VAL A 113 7.90 9.75 -8.61
CA VAL A 113 8.42 10.78 -9.52
C VAL A 113 7.25 11.50 -10.20
N THR A 114 7.47 12.71 -10.68
CA THR A 114 6.47 13.47 -11.44
C THR A 114 6.96 13.70 -12.85
N ALA A 115 6.15 13.35 -13.85
CA ALA A 115 6.43 13.56 -15.26
C ALA A 115 5.21 14.14 -15.96
N VAL A 116 5.39 15.20 -16.74
CA VAL A 116 4.30 15.88 -17.49
C VAL A 116 3.11 16.24 -16.57
N GLY A 117 3.40 16.63 -15.33
CA GLY A 117 2.38 17.01 -14.34
C GLY A 117 1.67 15.85 -13.62
N ASN A 118 1.91 14.60 -14.03
CA ASN A 118 1.31 13.42 -13.40
C ASN A 118 2.31 12.70 -12.48
N PRO A 119 1.88 12.20 -11.31
CA PRO A 119 2.72 11.39 -10.45
C PRO A 119 2.78 9.93 -10.93
N TYR A 120 3.96 9.34 -10.82
CA TYR A 120 4.25 7.96 -11.17
C TYR A 120 5.00 7.28 -10.03
N LEU A 121 4.71 6.00 -9.81
CA LEU A 121 5.45 5.13 -8.93
C LEU A 121 6.44 4.32 -9.75
N VAL A 122 7.70 4.33 -9.35
CA VAL A 122 8.79 3.60 -9.98
C VAL A 122 9.27 2.52 -9.02
N ASN A 123 9.23 1.28 -9.49
CA ASN A 123 9.62 0.08 -8.76
C ASN A 123 10.63 -0.75 -9.56
N GLN A 124 11.36 -1.59 -8.86
CA GLN A 124 12.19 -2.65 -9.43
C GLN A 124 11.53 -3.99 -9.11
N THR A 125 11.49 -4.95 -10.03
CA THR A 125 10.88 -6.27 -9.78
C THR A 125 11.93 -7.33 -9.42
N THR A 126 11.47 -8.48 -8.89
CA THR A 126 12.32 -9.67 -8.69
C THR A 126 12.97 -10.20 -9.97
N ALA A 127 12.46 -9.84 -11.15
CA ALA A 127 13.04 -10.20 -12.45
C ALA A 127 14.17 -9.24 -12.88
N GLY A 128 14.49 -8.22 -12.08
CA GLY A 128 15.51 -7.23 -12.44
C GLY A 128 15.01 -6.19 -13.46
N THR A 129 13.71 -6.06 -13.67
CA THR A 129 13.11 -5.07 -14.57
C THR A 129 12.49 -3.92 -13.78
N GLY A 130 12.64 -2.70 -14.31
CA GLY A 130 11.92 -1.54 -13.80
C GLY A 130 10.45 -1.58 -14.21
N HIS A 131 9.57 -1.12 -13.32
CA HIS A 131 8.14 -0.97 -13.56
C HIS A 131 7.70 0.43 -13.19
N VAL A 132 6.80 1.00 -13.99
CA VAL A 132 6.29 2.36 -13.80
C VAL A 132 4.78 2.34 -13.89
N ASP A 133 4.12 2.75 -12.80
CA ASP A 133 2.67 2.93 -12.74
C ASP A 133 2.33 4.40 -12.61
N GLN A 134 1.35 4.88 -13.38
CA GLN A 134 0.73 6.17 -13.06
C GLN A 134 -0.12 6.01 -11.79
N ILE A 135 0.00 6.96 -10.87
CA ILE A 135 -0.73 6.92 -9.59
C ILE A 135 -1.69 8.10 -9.44
N ASN A 136 -2.74 7.90 -8.64
CA ASN A 136 -3.74 8.91 -8.29
C ASN A 136 -3.78 9.09 -6.76
N PRO A 137 -2.77 9.75 -6.19
CA PRO A 137 -2.72 9.98 -4.75
C PRO A 137 -3.86 10.93 -4.32
N PRO A 138 -4.38 10.78 -3.09
CA PRO A 138 -5.48 11.62 -2.58
C PRO A 138 -5.12 13.11 -2.41
N GLY A 139 -3.84 13.46 -2.57
CA GLY A 139 -3.29 14.76 -2.21
C GLY A 139 -2.79 14.78 -0.76
N GLY A 140 -1.84 15.67 -0.47
CA GLY A 140 -1.26 15.82 0.87
C GLY A 140 -2.08 16.77 1.74
N THR A 141 -3.23 16.34 2.26
CA THR A 141 -4.10 17.24 3.05
C THR A 141 -4.67 16.69 4.36
N ILE A 142 -4.37 15.44 4.74
CA ILE A 142 -4.82 14.93 6.05
C ILE A 142 -3.65 14.28 6.80
N GLY A 143 -2.85 15.13 7.45
CA GLY A 143 -1.98 14.71 8.55
C GLY A 143 -2.70 14.91 9.87
N SER A 144 -3.02 13.84 10.58
CA SER A 144 -3.51 13.90 11.97
C SER A 144 -2.31 13.88 12.92
N ARG A 145 -2.44 14.56 14.08
CA ARG A 145 -1.36 14.61 15.07
C ARG A 145 -1.13 13.21 15.66
N LEU A 146 0.05 12.63 15.43
CA LEU A 146 0.55 11.48 16.21
C LEU A 146 0.82 11.97 17.64
N THR A 147 -0.14 11.83 18.54
CA THR A 147 0.12 12.00 19.97
C THR A 147 0.61 10.68 20.52
N TRP A 148 1.91 10.61 20.83
CA TRP A 148 2.46 9.59 21.70
C TRP A 148 1.94 9.85 23.12
N GLU A 149 1.20 8.91 23.69
CA GLU A 149 0.92 8.87 25.12
C GLU A 149 1.75 7.76 25.75
N GLN A 150 2.54 8.11 26.76
CA GLN A 150 3.34 7.16 27.51
C GLN A 150 2.42 6.25 28.30
N ILE A 151 2.39 4.96 27.97
CA ILE A 151 1.76 3.94 28.81
C ILE A 151 2.74 3.67 29.96
N ARG A 152 2.33 3.99 31.19
CA ARG A 152 3.03 3.62 32.43
C ARG A 152 2.69 2.19 32.83
#